data_AF-A0A498C496-F1
#
_entry.id   AF-A0A498C496-F1
#
_cell.length_a   1.000
_cell.length_b   1.000
_cell.length_c   1.000
_cell.angle_alpha   90.00
_cell.angle_beta   90.00
_cell.angle_gamma   90.00
#
_symmetry.space_group_name_H-M   'P 1'
#
loop_
_entity.id
_entity.type
_entity.pdbx_description
1 polymer ?
#
loop_
_entity_poly.entity_id
_entity_poly.type
_entity_poly.pdbx_seq_one_letter_code
_entity_poly.pdbx_strand_id
1 'polypeptide(L)'
;MKVTVDLDPKDVWRIQDRAEREGITPGQALRNELAPRRTTLEYRDRVRARVLAGLCDADIATELNRTPGEIARVRRGEGLPANPRYRNRKATA
;
A
#
# COMPACT_ATOMS: atom_id res chain seq x y z
N MET A 1 7.45 15.08 21.57
CA MET A 1 6.03 14.79 21.27
C MET A 1 5.73 13.37 21.71
N LYS A 2 4.76 13.15 22.61
CA LYS A 2 4.37 11.81 23.10
C LYS A 2 3.11 11.38 22.35
N VAL A 3 3.18 10.25 21.64
CA VAL A 3 2.03 9.67 20.93
C VAL A 3 1.53 8.48 21.74
N THR A 4 0.25 8.50 22.10
CA THR A 4 -0.44 7.39 22.77
C THR A 4 -1.28 6.63 21.73
N VAL A 5 -1.18 5.30 21.75
CA VAL A 5 -1.87 4.41 20.82
C VAL A 5 -2.63 3.38 21.64
N ASP A 6 -3.93 3.26 21.42
CA ASP A 6 -4.74 2.19 21.99
C ASP A 6 -4.51 0.90 21.19
N LEU A 7 -4.12 -0.15 21.90
CA LEU A 7 -3.86 -1.48 21.36
C LEU A 7 -4.66 -2.50 22.14
N ASP A 8 -5.11 -3.55 21.45
CA ASP A 8 -5.69 -4.70 22.11
C ASP A 8 -4.65 -5.30 23.08
N PRO A 9 -5.05 -5.72 24.30
CA PRO A 9 -4.13 -6.34 25.26
C PRO A 9 -3.27 -7.45 24.66
N LYS A 10 -3.83 -8.27 23.75
CA LYS A 10 -3.09 -9.34 23.07
C LYS A 10 -1.95 -8.81 22.18
N ASP A 11 -2.17 -7.68 21.53
CA ASP A 11 -1.16 -7.04 20.69
C ASP A 11 -0.05 -6.41 21.53
N VAL A 12 -0.38 -5.86 22.71
CA VAL A 12 0.62 -5.35 23.66
C VAL A 12 1.59 -6.45 24.08
N TRP A 13 1.07 -7.62 24.50
CA TRP A 13 1.90 -8.76 24.88
C TRP A 13 2.79 -9.25 23.75
N ARG A 14 2.23 -9.36 22.54
CA ARG A 14 2.95 -9.80 21.35
C ARG A 14 4.10 -8.84 20.98
N ILE A 15 3.86 -7.53 21.08
CA ILE A 15 4.89 -6.52 20.79
C ILE A 15 5.99 -6.53 21.86
N GLN A 16 5.62 -6.72 23.12
CA GLN A 16 6.58 -6.82 24.23
C GLN A 16 7.48 -8.04 24.09
N ASP A 17 6.91 -9.23 23.84
CA ASP A 17 7.68 -10.47 23.61
C ASP A 17 8.68 -10.32 22.45
N ARG A 18 8.22 -9.70 21.34
CA ARG A 18 9.09 -9.41 20.20
C ARG A 18 10.22 -8.43 20.56
N ALA A 19 9.90 -7.38 21.33
CA ALA A 19 10.87 -6.38 21.75
C ALA A 19 11.97 -6.99 22.62
N GLU A 20 11.60 -7.88 23.56
CA GLU A 20 12.55 -8.61 24.40
C GLU A 20 13.43 -9.56 23.59
N ARG A 21 12.84 -10.33 22.68
CA ARG A 21 13.59 -11.26 21.81
C ARG A 21 14.58 -10.57 20.88
N GLU A 22 14.21 -9.41 20.35
CA GLU A 22 15.04 -8.64 19.41
C GLU A 22 15.97 -7.64 20.12
N GLY A 23 15.86 -7.48 21.44
CA GLY A 23 16.66 -6.52 22.21
C GLY A 23 16.39 -5.05 21.86
N ILE A 24 15.16 -4.73 21.44
CA ILE A 24 14.73 -3.38 21.03
C ILE A 24 13.61 -2.85 21.92
N THR A 25 13.27 -1.56 21.78
CA THR A 25 12.14 -0.99 22.55
C THR A 25 10.78 -1.46 21.98
N PRO A 26 9.73 -1.59 22.80
CA PRO A 26 8.38 -1.90 22.33
C PRO A 26 7.88 -0.94 21.24
N GLY A 27 8.22 0.36 21.37
CA GLY A 27 7.88 1.36 20.35
C GLY A 27 8.61 1.13 19.01
N GLN A 28 9.83 0.58 19.02
CA GLN A 28 10.55 0.20 17.82
C GLN A 28 9.97 -1.09 17.21
N ALA A 29 9.65 -2.09 18.04
CA ALA A 29 9.00 -3.33 17.59
C ALA A 29 7.64 -3.05 16.93
N LEU A 30 6.82 -2.19 17.54
CA LEU A 30 5.54 -1.74 16.95
C LEU A 30 5.77 -1.04 15.60
N ARG A 31 6.75 -0.13 15.50
CA ARG A 31 7.07 0.56 14.24
C ARG A 31 7.52 -0.43 13.15
N ASN A 32 8.36 -1.40 13.50
CA ASN A 32 8.81 -2.44 12.58
C ASN A 32 7.65 -3.31 12.09
N GLU A 33 6.67 -3.61 12.95
CA GLU A 33 5.48 -4.36 12.57
C GLU A 33 4.52 -3.57 11.67
N LEU A 34 4.38 -2.27 11.91
CA LEU A 34 3.52 -1.40 11.10
C LEU A 34 4.16 -0.98 9.77
N ALA A 35 5.50 -0.99 9.67
CA ALA A 35 6.22 -0.53 8.49
C ALA A 35 5.80 -1.25 7.18
N PRO A 36 5.67 -2.59 7.11
CA PRO A 36 5.20 -3.29 5.90
C PRO A 36 3.77 -2.93 5.50
N ARG A 37 2.89 -2.66 6.47
CA ARG A 37 1.51 -2.24 6.21
C ARG A 37 1.46 -0.83 5.64
N ARG A 38 2.30 0.06 6.20
CA ARG A 38 2.45 1.43 5.74
C ARG A 38 2.99 1.50 4.31
N THR A 39 4.03 0.73 3.97
CA THR A 39 4.57 0.72 2.60
C THR A 39 3.55 0.22 1.58
N THR A 40 2.70 -0.74 1.96
CA THR A 40 1.63 -1.26 1.10
C THR A 40 0.52 -0.21 0.88
N LEU A 41 0.12 0.51 1.93
CA LEU A 41 -0.86 1.60 1.83
C LEU A 41 -0.31 2.76 1.00
N GLU A 42 0.92 3.20 1.28
CA GLU A 42 1.61 4.24 0.52
C GLU A 42 1.71 3.86 -0.97
N TYR A 43 2.01 2.59 -1.28
CA TYR A 43 2.02 2.10 -2.66
C TYR A 43 0.64 2.19 -3.31
N ARG A 44 -0.42 1.74 -2.63
CA ARG A 44 -1.80 1.80 -3.15
C ARG A 44 -2.26 3.23 -3.37
N ASP A 45 -1.94 4.15 -2.47
CA ASP A 45 -2.26 5.57 -2.62
C ASP A 45 -1.51 6.21 -3.79
N ARG A 46 -0.24 5.85 -4.01
CA ARG A 46 0.53 6.29 -5.18
C ARG A 46 -0.08 5.82 -6.50
N VAL A 47 -0.60 4.59 -6.54
CA VAL A 47 -1.35 4.06 -7.70
C VAL A 47 -2.66 4.82 -7.87
N ARG A 48 -3.45 4.96 -6.81
CA ARG A 48 -4.75 5.65 -6.81
C ARG A 48 -4.63 7.08 -7.35
N ALA A 49 -3.69 7.86 -6.82
CA ALA A 49 -3.48 9.25 -7.25
C ALA A 49 -3.24 9.36 -8.76
N ARG A 50 -2.46 8.44 -9.34
CA ARG A 50 -2.14 8.44 -10.77
C ARG A 50 -3.30 7.98 -11.64
N VAL A 51 -4.05 6.97 -11.20
CA VAL A 51 -5.26 6.53 -11.91
C VAL A 51 -6.29 7.66 -11.94
N LEU A 52 -6.48 8.37 -10.83
CA LEU A 52 -7.38 9.52 -10.76
C LEU A 52 -6.89 10.72 -11.58
N ALA A 53 -5.57 10.86 -11.76
CA ALA A 53 -4.97 11.82 -12.69
C ALA A 53 -5.08 11.38 -14.17
N GLY A 54 -5.67 10.22 -14.46
CA GLY A 54 -5.93 9.74 -15.82
C GLY A 54 -4.79 8.98 -16.49
N LEU A 55 -3.72 8.65 -15.76
CA LEU A 55 -2.61 7.86 -16.31
C LEU A 55 -3.06 6.42 -16.60
N CYS A 56 -2.48 5.80 -17.63
CA CYS A 56 -2.74 4.41 -17.93
C CYS A 56 -1.85 3.47 -17.09
N ASP A 57 -2.29 2.21 -16.91
CA ASP A 57 -1.57 1.24 -16.06
C ASP A 57 -0.10 1.03 -16.49
N ALA A 58 0.24 1.21 -17.77
CA ALA A 58 1.61 1.05 -18.27
C ALA A 58 2.52 2.21 -17.86
N ASP A 59 2.04 3.44 -17.93
CA ASP A 59 2.83 4.63 -17.57
C ASP A 59 3.06 4.65 -16.04
N ILE A 60 2.02 4.29 -15.28
CA ILE A 60 2.11 4.11 -13.82
C ILE A 60 3.13 3.02 -13.47
N ALA A 61 3.13 1.91 -14.21
CA ALA A 61 4.07 0.81 -14.00
C ALA A 61 5.52 1.25 -14.22
N THR A 62 5.79 2.01 -15.27
CA THR A 62 7.11 2.60 -15.52
C THR A 62 7.53 3.56 -14.40
N GLU A 63 6.65 4.46 -13.97
CA GLU A 63 6.96 5.43 -12.91
C GLU A 63 7.24 4.77 -11.55
N LEU A 64 6.51 3.70 -11.23
CA LEU A 64 6.63 3.02 -9.94
C LEU A 64 7.63 1.87 -9.96
N ASN A 65 8.30 1.63 -11.10
CA ASN A 65 9.17 0.48 -11.33
C ASN A 65 8.49 -0.86 -10.97
N ARG A 66 7.32 -1.07 -11.57
CA ARG A 66 6.42 -2.21 -11.36
C ARG A 66 5.93 -2.75 -12.70
N THR A 67 5.18 -3.84 -12.65
CA THR A 67 4.53 -4.41 -13.83
C THR A 67 3.12 -3.85 -14.02
N PRO A 68 2.63 -3.67 -15.27
CA PRO A 68 1.26 -3.24 -15.52
C PRO A 68 0.20 -4.16 -14.89
N GLY A 69 0.50 -5.46 -14.76
CA GLY A 69 -0.37 -6.44 -14.11
C GLY A 69 -0.56 -6.16 -12.61
N GLU A 70 0.48 -5.71 -11.91
CA GLU A 70 0.40 -5.31 -10.50
C GLU A 70 -0.47 -4.05 -10.35
N ILE A 71 -0.28 -3.06 -11.21
CA ILE A 71 -1.11 -1.84 -11.22
C ILE A 71 -2.58 -2.19 -11.47
N ALA A 72 -2.86 -3.03 -12.47
CA ALA A 72 -4.22 -3.47 -12.78
C ALA A 72 -4.86 -4.30 -11.64
N ARG A 73 -4.06 -5.02 -10.85
CA ARG A 73 -4.54 -5.73 -9.64
C ARG A 73 -4.94 -4.75 -8.56
N VAL A 74 -4.09 -3.77 -8.25
CA VAL A 74 -4.38 -2.72 -7.25
C VAL A 74 -5.59 -1.91 -7.69
N ARG A 75 -5.63 -1.44 -8.93
CA ARG A 75 -6.73 -0.64 -9.49
C ARG A 75 -8.08 -1.33 -9.35
N ARG A 76 -8.15 -2.63 -9.69
CA ARG A 76 -9.37 -3.43 -9.54
C ARG A 76 -9.74 -3.67 -8.08
N GLY A 77 -8.77 -3.99 -7.23
CA GLY A 77 -9.00 -4.21 -5.80
C GLY A 77 -9.49 -2.96 -5.05
N GLU A 78 -9.11 -1.77 -5.53
CA GLU A 78 -9.50 -0.48 -4.98
C GLU A 78 -10.77 0.10 -5.65
N GLY A 79 -11.40 -0.63 -6.58
CA GLY A 79 -12.62 -0.16 -7.28
C GLY A 79 -12.40 1.05 -8.20
N LEU A 80 -11.18 1.29 -8.65
CA LEU A 80 -10.81 2.48 -9.42
C LEU A 80 -11.23 2.36 -10.90
N PRO A 81 -11.36 3.51 -11.62
CA PRO A 81 -11.75 3.54 -13.02
C PRO A 81 -10.98 2.57 -13.92
N ALA A 82 -11.64 2.11 -14.98
CA ALA A 82 -11.02 1.24 -15.98
C ALA A 82 -9.86 1.96 -16.69
N ASN A 83 -8.82 1.21 -17.06
CA ASN A 83 -7.66 1.75 -17.76
C ASN A 83 -8.10 2.45 -19.06
N PRO A 84 -7.73 3.72 -19.27
CA PRO A 84 -8.16 4.50 -20.43
C PRO A 84 -7.78 3.88 -21.77
N ARG A 85 -6.67 3.11 -21.85
CA ARG A 85 -6.30 2.38 -23.09
C ARG A 85 -7.36 1.37 -23.53
N TYR A 86 -8.17 0.83 -22.63
CA TYR A 86 -9.23 -0.12 -22.99
C TYR A 86 -10.46 0.57 -23.60
N ARG A 87 -10.70 1.86 -23.29
CA ARG A 87 -11.81 2.61 -23.88
C ARG A 87 -11.60 2.84 -25.38
N ASN A 88 -10.38 3.16 -25.78
CA ASN A 88 -10.04 3.42 -27.18
C ASN A 88 -10.12 2.17 -28.07
N ARG A 89 -10.06 0.97 -27.49
CA ARG A 89 -10.15 -0.30 -28.24
C ARG A 89 -11.57 -0.67 -28.67
N LYS A 90 -12.61 -0.10 -28.04
CA LYS A 90 -14.02 -0.36 -28.39
C LYS A 90 -14.55 0.59 -29.47
N ALA A 91 -13.82 1.64 -29.82
CA ALA A 91 -14.23 2.60 -30.85
C ALA A 91 -13.85 2.18 -32.28
N THR A 92 -13.19 1.03 -32.44
CA THR A 92 -12.65 0.54 -33.72
C THR A 92 -13.23 -0.82 -34.15
N ALA A 93 -14.34 -1.25 -33.54
CA ALA A 93 -15.06 -2.48 -33.90
C ALA A 93 -16.46 -2.14 -34.42
#